data_AF-A0A1B6C491-F1
#
_entry.id   AF-A0A1B6C491-F1
#
_cell.length_a   1.000
_cell.length_b   1.000
_cell.length_c   1.000
_cell.angle_alpha   90.00
_cell.angle_beta   90.00
_cell.angle_gamma   90.00
#
_symmetry.space_group_name_H-M   'P 1'
#
loop_
_entity.id
_entity.type
_entity.pdbx_description
1 polymer ?
#
loop_
_entity_poly.entity_id
_entity_poly.type
_entity_poly.pdbx_seq_one_letter_code
_entity_poly.pdbx_strand_id
1 'polypeptide(L)'
;SLNIYDFDGMTNLSAVTVYKIVTALQEPFMMKEIDEFGNEKYSGYCIDLIEEIRKLVPNTFEYEIYTTPDNSFGFMSENGQWNGMIRELIEKRADIALGSLTVLAERENVVDFTIAYYDLVGIAIMMKTFKTPTSLFKFLTAMENDVWLCILGSYFFTSILIWMFDKWSPYSLHNINWKLNEVSFPPRKFNLIECLWFCITSLTPQGGGELPRNLSGKLVSATWWLFGFLIISSYTANLAAFLTVSRLDTPIESLDDLFKQYKIQYAPVNGSATMTYF
;
A
#
# COMPACT_ATOMS: atom_id res chain seq x y z
N SER A 1 -27.92 -67.27 -26.35
CA SER A 1 -27.51 -66.36 -27.44
C SER A 1 -27.72 -64.94 -26.96
N LEU A 2 -26.65 -64.25 -26.58
CA LEU A 2 -26.72 -62.86 -26.13
C LEU A 2 -26.89 -61.97 -27.37
N ASN A 3 -27.98 -61.19 -27.41
CA ASN A 3 -28.27 -60.25 -28.48
C ASN A 3 -27.32 -59.05 -28.38
N ILE A 4 -26.60 -58.76 -29.46
CA ILE A 4 -25.52 -57.76 -29.55
C ILE A 4 -26.06 -56.30 -29.55
N TYR A 5 -27.38 -56.11 -29.37
CA TYR A 5 -28.06 -54.82 -29.50
C TYR A 5 -28.57 -54.23 -28.17
N ASP A 6 -28.25 -54.84 -27.03
CA ASP A 6 -28.66 -54.33 -25.72
C ASP A 6 -27.58 -53.40 -25.15
N PHE A 7 -27.71 -52.10 -25.44
CA PHE A 7 -26.76 -51.05 -25.01
C PHE A 7 -26.71 -50.91 -23.48
N ASP A 8 -27.86 -51.04 -22.79
CA ASP A 8 -27.94 -50.98 -21.33
C ASP A 8 -27.39 -52.25 -20.65
N GLY A 9 -27.44 -53.39 -21.33
CA GLY A 9 -26.79 -54.62 -20.87
C GLY A 9 -25.25 -54.57 -21.00
N MET A 10 -24.72 -53.82 -21.96
CA MET A 10 -23.28 -53.65 -22.18
C MET A 10 -22.63 -52.64 -21.22
N THR A 11 -23.35 -51.59 -20.80
CA THR A 11 -22.84 -50.60 -19.82
C THR A 11 -22.62 -51.18 -18.43
N ASN A 12 -23.37 -52.22 -18.05
CA ASN A 12 -23.15 -52.95 -16.80
C ASN A 12 -21.96 -53.95 -16.85
N LEU A 13 -21.36 -54.16 -18.01
CA LEU A 13 -20.24 -55.09 -18.23
C LEU A 13 -18.92 -54.37 -18.56
N SER A 14 -18.93 -53.04 -18.71
CA SER A 14 -17.70 -52.26 -18.89
C SER A 14 -16.97 -52.09 -17.57
N ALA A 15 -15.69 -52.47 -17.54
CA ALA A 15 -14.81 -52.18 -16.41
C ALA A 15 -14.76 -50.66 -16.18
N VAL A 16 -15.03 -50.24 -14.94
CA VAL A 16 -14.91 -48.83 -14.55
C VAL A 16 -13.45 -48.43 -14.71
N THR A 17 -13.18 -47.44 -15.57
CA THR A 17 -11.82 -46.97 -15.81
C THR A 17 -11.39 -46.08 -14.65
N VAL A 18 -10.26 -46.41 -14.02
CA VAL A 18 -9.69 -45.62 -12.92
C VAL A 18 -8.54 -44.79 -13.48
N TYR A 19 -8.70 -43.47 -13.51
CA TYR A 19 -7.65 -42.56 -13.96
C TYR A 19 -6.74 -42.14 -12.80
N LYS A 20 -5.44 -42.16 -13.04
CA LYS A 20 -4.45 -41.61 -12.11
C LYS A 20 -4.27 -40.13 -12.37
N ILE A 21 -4.64 -39.32 -11.37
CA ILE A 21 -4.55 -37.87 -11.44
C ILE A 21 -3.34 -37.41 -10.63
N VAL A 22 -2.39 -36.78 -11.28
CA VAL A 22 -1.27 -36.10 -10.63
C VAL A 22 -1.65 -34.65 -10.34
N THR A 23 -1.26 -34.15 -9.17
CA THR A 23 -1.45 -32.76 -8.78
C THR A 23 -0.23 -32.14 -8.12
N ALA A 24 -0.21 -30.81 -8.04
CA ALA A 24 0.73 -30.00 -7.27
C ALA A 24 -0.07 -29.09 -6.33
N LEU A 25 0.37 -28.98 -5.08
CA LEU A 25 -0.30 -28.21 -4.05
C LEU A 25 -0.13 -26.72 -4.31
N GLN A 26 -1.24 -26.02 -4.49
CA GLN A 26 -1.29 -24.57 -4.64
C GLN A 26 -2.64 -24.05 -4.13
N GLU A 27 -2.62 -23.30 -3.03
CA GLU A 27 -3.80 -22.63 -2.51
C GLU A 27 -4.28 -21.51 -3.46
N PRO A 28 -5.59 -21.33 -3.67
CA PRO A 28 -6.74 -22.10 -3.16
C PRO A 28 -7.21 -23.23 -4.12
N PHE A 29 -6.40 -23.57 -5.13
CA PHE A 29 -6.79 -24.52 -6.19
C PHE A 29 -6.72 -25.98 -5.75
N MET A 30 -5.63 -26.34 -5.06
CA MET A 30 -5.35 -27.68 -4.59
C MET A 30 -4.72 -27.58 -3.20
N MET A 31 -5.44 -28.10 -2.22
CA MET A 31 -5.07 -28.11 -0.81
C MET A 31 -5.11 -29.55 -0.33
N LYS A 32 -4.22 -29.86 0.61
CA LYS A 32 -4.12 -31.18 1.22
C LYS A 32 -4.31 -31.04 2.71
N GLU A 33 -5.37 -31.67 3.20
CA GLU A 33 -5.69 -31.80 4.62
C GLU A 33 -5.43 -33.24 5.04
N ILE A 34 -5.03 -33.42 6.29
CA ILE A 34 -4.87 -34.75 6.88
C ILE A 34 -6.05 -34.93 7.83
N ASP A 35 -6.85 -35.94 7.57
CA ASP A 35 -8.01 -36.26 8.40
C ASP A 35 -7.59 -36.80 9.78
N GLU A 36 -8.50 -36.84 10.75
CA GLU A 36 -8.21 -37.35 12.11
C GLU A 36 -7.71 -38.80 12.12
N PHE A 37 -8.04 -39.56 11.07
CA PHE A 37 -7.63 -40.94 10.84
C PHE A 37 -6.29 -41.09 10.10
N GLY A 38 -5.61 -39.99 9.78
CA GLY A 38 -4.33 -39.99 9.06
C GLY A 38 -4.46 -40.16 7.53
N ASN A 39 -5.68 -40.10 7.00
CA ASN A 39 -5.92 -40.18 5.56
C ASN A 39 -5.70 -38.81 4.90
N GLU A 40 -5.10 -38.83 3.71
CA GLU A 40 -4.91 -37.63 2.91
C GLU A 40 -6.23 -37.25 2.23
N LYS A 41 -6.74 -36.07 2.52
CA LYS A 41 -7.93 -35.52 1.89
C LYS A 41 -7.53 -34.31 1.07
N TYR A 42 -7.91 -34.32 -0.20
CA TYR A 42 -7.70 -33.18 -1.09
C TYR A 42 -8.94 -32.28 -1.10
N SER A 43 -8.73 -30.97 -1.05
CA SER A 43 -9.76 -29.93 -1.11
C SER A 43 -9.32 -28.80 -2.03
N GLY A 44 -10.25 -28.00 -2.53
CA GLY A 44 -9.95 -26.82 -3.35
C GLY A 44 -10.70 -26.79 -4.69
N TYR A 45 -10.52 -25.68 -5.41
CA TYR A 45 -11.30 -25.39 -6.62
C TYR A 45 -11.20 -26.50 -7.70
N CYS A 46 -10.01 -27.06 -7.92
CA CYS A 46 -9.84 -28.09 -8.94
C CYS A 46 -10.46 -29.43 -8.54
N ILE A 47 -10.53 -29.73 -7.23
CA ILE A 47 -11.23 -30.91 -6.70
C ILE A 47 -12.74 -30.77 -6.93
N ASP A 48 -13.29 -29.61 -6.62
CA ASP A 48 -14.71 -29.34 -6.87
C ASP A 48 -15.03 -29.45 -8.37
N LEU A 49 -14.14 -28.96 -9.24
CA LEU A 49 -14.30 -29.05 -10.69
C LEU A 49 -14.33 -30.50 -11.19
N ILE A 50 -13.38 -31.35 -10.79
CA ILE A 50 -13.35 -32.75 -11.24
C ILE A 50 -14.55 -33.53 -10.69
N GLU A 51 -15.03 -33.19 -9.50
CA GLU A 51 -16.22 -33.80 -8.91
C GLU A 51 -17.50 -33.40 -9.65
N GLU A 52 -17.63 -32.14 -10.08
CA GLU A 52 -18.72 -31.72 -10.97
C GLU A 52 -18.65 -32.40 -12.34
N ILE A 53 -17.45 -32.59 -12.91
CA ILE A 53 -17.26 -33.35 -14.15
C ILE A 53 -17.71 -34.81 -13.96
N ARG A 54 -17.36 -35.44 -12.84
CA ARG A 54 -17.78 -36.80 -12.49
C ARG A 54 -19.31 -36.92 -12.39
N LYS A 55 -19.98 -35.92 -11.81
CA LYS A 55 -21.45 -35.88 -11.73
C LYS A 55 -22.12 -35.75 -13.11
N LEU A 56 -21.49 -35.02 -14.04
CA LEU A 56 -22.01 -34.84 -15.41
C LEU A 56 -21.86 -36.09 -16.27
N VAL A 57 -20.89 -36.96 -15.97
CA VAL A 57 -20.65 -38.21 -16.71
C VAL A 57 -20.67 -39.42 -15.77
N PRO A 58 -21.86 -39.79 -15.23
CA PRO A 58 -21.98 -40.85 -14.24
C PRO A 58 -21.47 -42.20 -14.77
N ASN A 59 -20.86 -42.99 -13.88
CA ASN A 59 -20.40 -44.37 -14.14
C ASN A 59 -19.36 -44.52 -15.27
N THR A 60 -18.76 -43.43 -15.73
CA THR A 60 -17.79 -43.47 -16.84
C THR A 60 -16.36 -43.62 -16.35
N PHE A 61 -16.02 -42.98 -15.23
CA PHE A 61 -14.68 -43.09 -14.66
C PHE A 61 -14.66 -42.89 -13.15
N GLU A 62 -13.67 -43.51 -12.53
CA GLU A 62 -13.21 -43.25 -11.17
C GLU A 62 -11.82 -42.62 -11.26
N TYR A 63 -11.37 -41.99 -10.18
CA TYR A 63 -10.06 -41.36 -10.16
C TYR A 63 -9.34 -41.54 -8.82
N GLU A 64 -8.03 -41.61 -8.89
CA GLU A 64 -7.14 -41.58 -7.72
C GLU A 64 -6.20 -40.38 -7.85
N ILE A 65 -6.19 -39.50 -6.83
CA ILE A 65 -5.36 -38.30 -6.83
C ILE A 65 -4.13 -38.54 -5.97
N TYR A 66 -2.96 -38.19 -6.52
CA TYR A 66 -1.72 -38.16 -5.77
C TYR A 66 -0.93 -36.88 -6.04
N THR A 67 -0.19 -36.44 -5.03
CA THR A 67 0.69 -35.27 -5.15
C THR A 67 2.00 -35.68 -5.82
N THR A 68 2.49 -34.83 -6.72
CA THR A 68 3.79 -34.99 -7.36
C THR A 68 4.91 -35.05 -6.31
N PRO A 69 5.92 -35.93 -6.44
CA PRO A 69 7.02 -36.05 -5.46
C PRO A 69 7.76 -34.72 -5.19
N ASP A 70 7.94 -33.92 -6.24
CA ASP A 70 8.68 -32.66 -6.18
C ASP A 70 7.78 -31.44 -5.90
N ASN A 71 6.46 -31.65 -5.75
CA ASN A 71 5.44 -30.59 -5.66
C ASN A 71 5.61 -29.45 -6.69
N SER A 72 6.01 -29.81 -7.92
CA SER A 72 6.30 -28.85 -9.00
C SER A 72 5.37 -29.06 -10.18
N PHE A 73 5.00 -27.97 -10.86
CA PHE A 73 4.18 -28.01 -12.06
C PHE A 73 4.91 -28.66 -13.24
N GLY A 74 6.22 -28.52 -13.31
CA GLY A 74 7.05 -29.02 -14.40
C GLY A 74 7.65 -27.89 -15.23
N PHE A 75 8.98 -27.79 -15.18
CA PHE A 75 9.80 -26.92 -16.01
C PHE A 75 10.83 -27.77 -16.75
N MET A 76 11.28 -27.28 -17.91
CA MET A 76 12.34 -27.91 -18.66
C MET A 76 13.70 -27.49 -18.08
N SER A 77 14.51 -28.46 -17.68
CA SER A 77 15.90 -28.21 -17.29
C SER A 77 16.75 -27.90 -18.52
N GLU A 78 17.93 -27.28 -18.34
CA GLU A 78 18.90 -27.00 -19.42
C GLU A 78 19.29 -28.26 -20.21
N ASN A 79 19.23 -29.43 -19.57
CA ASN A 79 19.49 -30.73 -20.19
C ASN A 79 18.32 -31.27 -21.04
N GLY A 80 17.25 -30.49 -21.23
CA GLY A 80 16.04 -30.89 -21.96
C GLY A 80 15.16 -31.89 -21.21
N GLN A 81 15.39 -32.11 -19.92
CA GLN A 81 14.58 -33.01 -19.09
C GLN A 81 13.47 -32.23 -18.38
N TRP A 82 12.25 -32.75 -18.45
CA TRP A 82 11.10 -32.24 -17.70
C TRP A 82 11.07 -32.82 -16.28
N ASN A 83 10.54 -32.04 -15.34
CA ASN A 83 10.22 -32.50 -13.98
C ASN A 83 8.74 -32.28 -13.65
N GLY A 84 8.37 -32.48 -12.38
CA GLY A 84 7.04 -32.16 -11.88
C GLY A 84 5.90 -32.95 -12.54
N MET A 85 4.71 -32.35 -12.59
CA MET A 85 3.52 -32.96 -13.19
C MET A 85 3.72 -33.31 -14.68
N ILE A 86 4.40 -32.44 -15.43
CA ILE A 86 4.68 -32.68 -16.86
C ILE A 86 5.48 -33.97 -17.07
N ARG A 87 6.48 -34.23 -16.21
CA ARG A 87 7.26 -35.47 -16.27
C ARG A 87 6.41 -36.71 -16.01
N GLU A 88 5.53 -36.66 -15.01
CA GLU A 88 4.63 -37.77 -14.68
C GLU A 88 3.69 -38.12 -15.85
N LEU A 89 3.25 -37.12 -16.63
CA LEU A 89 2.48 -37.32 -17.85
C LEU A 89 3.32 -37.90 -19.00
N ILE A 90 4.51 -37.36 -19.25
CA ILE A 90 5.40 -37.86 -20.33
C ILE A 90 5.77 -39.33 -20.11
N GLU A 91 6.07 -39.69 -18.86
CA GLU A 91 6.43 -41.05 -18.47
C GLU A 91 5.20 -41.97 -18.31
N LYS A 92 3.98 -41.46 -18.56
CA LYS A 92 2.71 -42.19 -18.43
C LYS A 92 2.50 -42.82 -17.05
N ARG A 93 2.99 -42.14 -16.01
CA ARG A 93 2.76 -42.52 -14.60
C ARG A 93 1.42 -41.99 -14.09
N ALA A 94 0.98 -40.85 -14.62
CA ALA A 94 -0.36 -40.32 -14.49
C ALA A 94 -1.06 -40.23 -15.85
N ASP A 95 -2.38 -40.29 -15.84
CA ASP A 95 -3.22 -40.14 -17.02
C ASP A 95 -3.68 -38.68 -17.20
N ILE A 96 -3.90 -37.95 -16.09
CA ILE A 96 -4.39 -36.58 -16.08
C ILE A 96 -3.56 -35.76 -15.09
N ALA A 97 -3.18 -34.54 -15.45
CA ALA A 97 -2.65 -33.56 -14.49
C ALA A 97 -3.74 -32.55 -14.15
N LEU A 98 -4.05 -32.43 -12.86
CA LEU A 98 -5.07 -31.54 -12.35
C LEU A 98 -4.43 -30.48 -11.44
N GLY A 99 -4.57 -29.21 -11.82
CA GLY A 99 -4.04 -28.09 -11.06
C GLY A 99 -4.05 -26.79 -11.86
N SER A 100 -3.55 -25.71 -11.25
CA SER A 100 -3.37 -24.38 -11.85
C SER A 100 -2.19 -24.35 -12.84
N LEU A 101 -2.22 -25.22 -13.85
CA LEU A 101 -1.17 -25.35 -14.84
C LEU A 101 -1.37 -24.38 -16.00
N THR A 102 -0.41 -23.48 -16.21
CA THR A 102 -0.42 -22.56 -17.36
C THR A 102 -0.10 -23.28 -18.66
N VAL A 103 -0.92 -23.04 -19.69
CA VAL A 103 -0.68 -23.48 -21.06
C VAL A 103 0.48 -22.67 -21.65
N LEU A 104 1.57 -23.37 -22.01
CA LEU A 104 2.78 -22.79 -22.61
C LEU A 104 3.11 -23.59 -23.86
N ALA A 105 3.64 -22.94 -24.90
CA ALA A 105 4.02 -23.60 -26.15
C ALA A 105 5.02 -24.75 -25.94
N GLU A 106 5.97 -24.58 -25.02
CA GLU A 106 6.94 -25.64 -24.69
C GLU A 106 6.29 -26.88 -24.07
N ARG A 107 5.23 -26.69 -23.28
CA ARG A 107 4.47 -27.78 -22.66
C ARG A 107 3.54 -28.45 -23.67
N GLU A 108 2.93 -27.66 -24.56
CA GLU A 108 2.04 -28.17 -25.61
C GLU A 108 2.77 -29.10 -26.60
N ASN A 109 4.09 -28.93 -26.77
CA ASN A 109 4.91 -29.85 -27.57
C ASN A 109 5.06 -31.25 -26.96
N VAL A 110 4.78 -31.43 -25.66
CA VAL A 110 5.01 -32.70 -24.94
C VAL A 110 3.76 -33.29 -24.31
N VAL A 111 2.74 -32.48 -24.02
CA VAL A 111 1.45 -32.89 -23.46
C VAL A 111 0.31 -32.13 -24.13
N ASP A 112 -0.83 -32.80 -24.27
CA ASP A 112 -2.05 -32.18 -24.76
C ASP A 112 -2.79 -31.45 -23.63
N PHE A 113 -3.38 -30.29 -23.93
CA PHE A 113 -4.18 -29.50 -22.99
C PHE A 113 -5.66 -29.50 -23.35
N THR A 114 -6.50 -29.37 -22.32
CA THR A 114 -7.92 -29.04 -22.50
C THR A 114 -8.08 -27.54 -22.78
N ILE A 115 -9.32 -27.12 -23.05
CA ILE A 115 -9.66 -25.70 -23.06
C ILE A 115 -9.40 -25.13 -21.66
N ALA A 116 -8.73 -23.97 -21.60
CA ALA A 116 -8.48 -23.28 -20.35
C ALA A 116 -9.80 -23.00 -19.62
N TYR A 117 -9.89 -23.40 -18.35
CA TYR A 117 -11.08 -23.19 -17.52
C TYR A 117 -11.03 -21.86 -16.75
N TYR A 118 -9.90 -21.14 -16.80
CA TYR A 118 -9.68 -19.90 -16.08
C TYR A 118 -8.98 -18.88 -16.98
N ASP A 119 -9.74 -17.92 -17.51
CA ASP A 119 -9.25 -16.94 -18.49
C ASP A 119 -8.52 -15.73 -17.86
N LEU A 120 -8.69 -15.51 -16.55
CA LEU A 120 -8.13 -14.34 -15.85
C LEU A 120 -6.71 -14.59 -15.33
N VAL A 121 -5.76 -14.92 -16.21
CA VAL A 121 -4.35 -15.07 -15.80
C VAL A 121 -3.45 -14.13 -16.61
N GLY A 122 -2.92 -13.13 -15.91
CA GLY A 122 -1.83 -12.27 -16.38
C GLY A 122 -0.69 -12.23 -15.38
N ILE A 123 0.43 -11.63 -15.76
CA ILE A 123 1.56 -11.42 -14.84
C ILE A 123 1.22 -10.21 -13.97
N ALA A 124 1.10 -10.42 -12.66
CA ALA A 124 0.89 -9.36 -11.67
C ALA A 124 2.18 -9.11 -10.88
N ILE A 125 2.44 -7.84 -10.56
CA ILE A 125 3.55 -7.44 -9.69
C ILE A 125 3.02 -7.33 -8.27
N MET A 126 3.53 -8.17 -7.37
CA MET A 126 3.20 -8.10 -5.95
C MET A 126 4.30 -7.35 -5.21
N MET A 127 3.92 -6.32 -4.44
CA MET A 127 4.84 -5.58 -3.58
C MET A 127 4.27 -5.41 -2.17
N LYS A 128 5.18 -5.29 -1.20
CA LYS A 128 4.80 -5.00 0.17
C LYS A 128 4.19 -3.60 0.26
N THR A 129 3.02 -3.49 0.90
CA THR A 129 2.39 -2.19 1.16
C THR A 129 3.34 -1.28 1.94
N PHE A 130 3.57 -0.06 1.42
CA PHE A 130 4.42 0.92 2.07
C PHE A 130 3.75 1.44 3.36
N LYS A 131 4.38 1.20 4.50
CA LYS A 131 3.96 1.81 5.78
C LYS A 131 4.71 3.11 5.94
N THR A 132 4.02 4.24 5.85
CA THR A 132 4.63 5.54 6.13
C THR A 132 5.03 5.60 7.61
N PRO A 133 6.29 5.88 7.97
CA PRO A 133 6.69 5.97 9.36
C PRO A 133 5.97 7.15 10.01
N THR A 134 5.27 6.94 11.12
CA THR A 134 4.61 8.02 11.87
C THR A 134 5.64 8.74 12.73
N SER A 135 5.94 9.99 12.43
CA SER A 135 6.70 10.86 13.33
C SER A 135 5.74 11.85 13.98
N LEU A 136 5.91 12.09 15.28
CA LEU A 136 5.08 13.03 16.05
C LEU A 136 5.23 14.47 15.55
N PHE A 137 6.39 14.82 14.98
CA PHE A 137 6.70 16.16 14.47
C PHE A 137 6.46 16.31 12.96
N LYS A 138 5.68 15.41 12.33
CA LYS A 138 5.32 15.53 10.90
C LYS A 138 4.60 16.83 10.55
N PHE A 139 3.90 17.46 11.50
CA PHE A 139 3.27 18.75 11.25
C PHE A 139 4.30 19.87 11.04
N LEU A 140 5.49 19.76 11.66
CA LEU A 140 6.55 20.75 11.52
C LEU A 140 7.20 20.71 10.13
N THR A 141 7.17 19.54 9.46
CA THR A 141 7.72 19.37 8.11
C THR A 141 6.85 19.99 7.01
N ALA A 142 5.71 20.59 7.36
CA ALA A 142 4.86 21.32 6.41
C ALA A 142 5.50 22.63 5.92
N MET A 143 6.50 23.15 6.63
CA MET A 143 7.33 24.28 6.21
C MET A 143 8.81 23.94 6.38
N GLU A 144 9.65 24.55 5.56
CA GLU A 144 11.09 24.37 5.62
C GLU A 144 11.69 24.97 6.90
N ASN A 145 12.79 24.38 7.39
CA ASN A 145 13.48 24.83 8.60
C ASN A 145 13.93 26.29 8.50
N ASP A 146 14.32 26.75 7.31
CA ASP A 146 14.73 28.12 7.07
C ASP A 146 13.58 29.11 7.31
N VAL A 147 12.35 28.75 6.92
CA VAL A 147 11.16 29.57 7.16
C VAL A 147 10.86 29.67 8.66
N TRP A 148 11.01 28.58 9.40
CA TRP A 148 10.87 28.59 10.87
C TRP A 148 11.87 29.54 11.54
N LEU A 149 13.12 29.53 11.09
CA LEU A 149 14.14 30.46 11.58
C LEU A 149 13.80 31.91 11.23
N CYS A 150 13.28 32.18 10.03
CA CYS A 150 12.81 33.51 9.65
C CYS A 150 11.64 34.00 10.51
N ILE A 151 10.68 33.14 10.85
CA ILE A 151 9.55 33.48 11.74
C ILE A 151 10.06 33.82 13.15
N LEU A 152 10.99 33.03 13.68
CA LEU A 152 11.60 33.28 14.98
C LEU A 152 12.40 34.59 14.97
N GLY A 153 13.16 34.85 13.91
CA GLY A 153 13.90 36.10 13.72
C GLY A 153 12.99 37.33 13.62
N SER A 154 11.92 37.25 12.83
CA SER A 154 10.96 38.35 12.67
C SER A 154 10.19 38.65 13.96
N TYR A 155 9.93 37.62 14.78
CA TYR A 155 9.35 37.75 16.11
C TYR A 155 10.22 38.57 17.07
N PHE A 156 11.51 38.24 17.19
CA PHE A 156 12.43 39.02 18.02
C PHE A 156 12.62 40.44 17.48
N PHE A 157 12.75 40.58 16.17
CA PHE A 157 12.89 41.88 15.52
C PHE A 157 11.69 42.80 15.81
N THR A 158 10.47 42.31 15.64
CA THR A 158 9.24 43.08 15.89
C THR A 158 9.10 43.44 17.36
N SER A 159 9.45 42.52 18.26
CA SER A 159 9.42 42.76 19.71
C SER A 159 10.39 43.87 20.12
N ILE A 160 11.59 43.89 19.54
CA ILE A 160 12.60 44.93 19.77
C ILE A 160 12.13 46.27 19.18
N LEU A 161 11.52 46.27 17.99
CA LEU A 161 10.98 47.49 17.38
C LEU A 161 9.87 48.13 18.23
N ILE A 162 8.93 47.32 18.74
CA ILE A 162 7.86 47.82 19.62
C ILE A 162 8.45 48.41 20.90
N TRP A 163 9.41 47.73 21.52
CA TRP A 163 10.11 48.24 22.71
C TRP A 163 10.87 49.55 22.42
N MET A 164 11.56 49.63 21.28
CA MET A 164 12.30 50.82 20.84
C MET A 164 11.36 52.00 20.61
N PHE A 165 10.23 51.79 19.93
CA PHE A 165 9.22 52.82 19.71
C PHE A 165 8.45 53.21 20.98
N ASP A 166 8.35 52.33 21.97
CA ASP A 166 7.82 52.69 23.27
C ASP A 166 8.82 53.55 24.06
N LYS A 167 10.11 53.20 24.04
CA LYS A 167 11.15 53.90 24.80
C LYS A 167 11.51 55.28 24.24
N TRP A 168 11.52 55.46 22.92
CA TRP A 168 11.95 56.70 22.27
C TRP A 168 10.80 57.61 21.80
N SER A 169 9.55 57.16 21.85
CA SER A 169 8.43 58.02 21.49
C SER A 169 8.08 58.99 22.63
N PRO A 170 8.04 60.31 22.39
CA PRO A 170 7.63 61.30 23.38
C PRO A 170 6.16 61.20 23.80
N TYR A 171 5.36 60.38 23.09
CA TYR A 171 3.95 60.09 23.38
C TYR A 171 3.73 58.76 24.13
N SER A 172 4.81 58.01 24.43
CA SER A 172 4.70 56.86 25.32
C SER A 172 4.52 57.31 26.77
N LEU A 173 3.82 56.50 27.55
CA LEU A 173 3.47 56.70 28.95
C LEU A 173 4.66 57.09 29.85
N HIS A 174 5.90 56.73 29.47
CA HIS A 174 7.09 57.14 30.22
C HIS A 174 7.33 58.66 30.23
N ASN A 175 6.84 59.39 29.22
CA ASN A 175 7.10 60.82 29.04
C ASN A 175 5.85 61.72 29.17
N ILE A 176 4.65 61.14 29.28
CA ILE A 176 3.41 61.89 29.58
C ILE A 176 3.24 61.92 31.11
N ASN A 177 3.89 62.86 31.78
CA ASN A 177 3.78 63.03 33.23
C ASN A 177 2.93 64.24 33.67
N TRP A 178 1.85 64.61 32.95
CA TRP A 178 1.22 65.91 33.29
C TRP A 178 -0.29 66.12 33.05
N LYS A 179 -1.16 65.10 32.99
CA LYS A 179 -2.63 65.26 33.23
C LYS A 179 -3.47 63.98 33.05
N LEU A 180 -3.29 62.95 33.86
CA LEU A 180 -4.33 61.90 33.95
C LEU A 180 -4.33 61.24 35.33
N ASN A 181 -4.71 62.01 36.34
CA ASN A 181 -4.98 61.51 37.70
C ASN A 181 -6.35 60.80 37.82
N GLU A 182 -6.97 60.34 36.73
CA GLU A 182 -8.33 59.74 36.77
C GLU A 182 -8.50 58.52 35.85
N VAL A 183 -7.60 57.53 35.91
CA VAL A 183 -7.92 56.20 35.36
C VAL A 183 -7.52 55.12 36.36
N SER A 184 -8.50 54.33 36.81
CA SER A 184 -8.43 53.36 37.91
C SER A 184 -7.57 52.10 37.67
N PHE A 185 -6.74 52.08 36.62
CA PHE A 185 -5.85 50.96 36.33
C PHE A 185 -4.44 51.48 36.03
N PRO A 186 -3.38 50.94 36.67
CA PRO A 186 -2.02 51.33 36.35
C PRO A 186 -1.76 50.97 34.88
N PRO A 187 -1.45 51.95 34.01
CA PRO A 187 -1.21 51.66 32.60
C PRO A 187 0.01 50.75 32.44
N ARG A 188 -0.14 49.65 31.69
CA ARG A 188 0.89 48.61 31.54
C ARG A 188 2.18 49.23 30.99
N LYS A 189 3.27 49.06 31.73
CA LYS A 189 4.61 49.46 31.27
C LYS A 189 5.09 48.40 30.29
N PHE A 190 5.33 48.76 29.03
CA PHE A 190 5.89 47.86 28.02
C PHE A 190 7.36 47.58 28.30
N ASN A 191 7.63 46.63 29.20
CA ASN A 191 8.97 46.07 29.34
C ASN A 191 9.26 45.11 28.16
N LEU A 192 10.51 44.75 27.91
CA LEU A 192 10.89 43.88 26.78
C LEU A 192 10.14 42.53 26.82
N ILE A 193 9.97 41.96 28.02
CA ILE A 193 9.20 40.73 28.27
C ILE A 193 7.72 40.92 27.90
N GLU A 194 7.15 42.09 28.15
CA GLU A 194 5.76 42.39 27.80
C GLU A 194 5.56 42.60 26.30
N CYS A 195 6.59 43.09 25.60
CA CYS A 195 6.60 43.18 24.14
C CYS A 195 6.69 41.80 23.48
N LEU A 196 7.53 40.91 24.05
CA LEU A 196 7.59 39.50 23.63
C LEU A 196 6.24 38.80 23.88
N TRP A 197 5.68 38.98 25.07
CA TRP A 197 4.36 38.44 25.42
C TRP A 197 3.26 38.97 24.48
N PHE A 198 3.28 40.27 24.16
CA PHE A 198 2.37 40.86 23.19
C PHE A 198 2.54 40.22 21.81
N CYS A 199 3.76 40.07 21.30
CA CYS A 199 4.01 39.51 19.98
C CYS A 199 3.54 38.04 19.86
N ILE A 200 3.72 37.22 20.91
CA ILE A 200 3.31 35.81 20.88
C ILE A 200 1.80 35.66 21.04
N THR A 201 1.16 36.41 21.94
CA THR A 201 -0.31 36.40 22.12
C THR A 201 -1.05 37.05 20.96
N SER A 202 -0.36 37.92 20.22
CA SER A 202 -0.85 38.54 19.01
C SER A 202 -0.85 37.59 17.80
N LEU A 203 -0.02 36.54 17.81
CA LEU A 203 -0.05 35.50 16.77
C LEU A 203 -1.18 34.49 17.01
N THR A 204 -1.64 34.34 18.25
CA THR A 204 -2.77 33.46 18.55
C THR A 204 -4.11 34.19 18.34
N PRO A 205 -5.18 33.48 17.93
CA PRO A 205 -6.51 34.07 17.76
C PRO A 205 -7.12 34.67 19.04
N GLN A 206 -6.49 34.43 20.20
CA GLN A 206 -6.93 34.97 21.49
C GLN A 206 -6.64 36.47 21.63
N GLY A 207 -5.75 37.02 20.80
CA GLY A 207 -5.37 38.43 20.84
C GLY A 207 -4.45 38.75 22.02
N GLY A 208 -3.54 39.70 21.81
CA GLY A 208 -2.56 40.08 22.82
C GLY A 208 -2.87 41.41 23.47
N GLY A 209 -3.25 41.39 24.76
CA GLY A 209 -3.18 42.50 25.70
C GLY A 209 -3.67 43.89 25.25
N GLU A 210 -3.31 44.92 26.02
CA GLU A 210 -3.56 46.31 25.65
C GLU A 210 -2.62 46.74 24.51
N LEU A 211 -3.16 47.43 23.49
CA LEU A 211 -2.37 47.92 22.37
C LEU A 211 -1.40 49.04 22.81
N PRO A 212 -0.23 49.19 22.17
CA PRO A 212 0.61 50.37 22.35
C PRO A 212 -0.19 51.65 22.00
N ARG A 213 -0.11 52.67 22.86
CA ARG A 213 -0.86 53.93 22.66
C ARG A 213 -0.31 54.77 21.49
N ASN A 214 0.97 54.61 21.17
CA ASN A 214 1.69 55.38 20.15
C ASN A 214 1.22 55.01 18.74
N LEU A 215 1.04 56.00 17.86
CA LEU A 215 0.65 55.77 16.46
C LEU A 215 1.64 54.85 15.73
N SER A 216 2.95 55.05 15.94
CA SER A 216 4.00 54.21 15.36
C SER A 216 3.96 52.77 15.87
N GLY A 217 3.66 52.59 17.17
CA GLY A 217 3.50 51.26 17.76
C GLY A 217 2.28 50.52 17.18
N LYS A 218 1.17 51.22 16.98
CA LYS A 218 -0.04 50.66 16.34
C LYS A 218 0.21 50.23 14.90
N LEU A 219 0.98 51.00 14.13
CA LEU A 219 1.33 50.64 12.76
C LEU A 219 2.18 49.36 12.71
N VAL A 220 3.19 49.24 13.59
CA VAL A 220 3.99 48.02 13.71
C VAL A 220 3.14 46.81 14.14
N SER A 221 2.24 46.99 15.12
CA SER A 221 1.30 45.93 15.52
C SER A 221 0.38 45.51 14.38
N ALA A 222 -0.13 46.46 13.57
CA ALA A 222 -0.97 46.14 12.41
C ALA A 222 -0.20 45.36 11.33
N THR A 223 1.05 45.73 11.05
CA THR A 223 1.92 44.98 10.13
C THR A 223 2.22 43.58 10.67
N TRP A 224 2.47 43.45 11.98
CA TRP A 224 2.67 42.16 12.64
C TRP A 224 1.43 41.26 12.56
N TRP A 225 0.23 41.81 12.73
CA TRP A 225 -1.02 41.08 12.56
C TRP A 225 -1.22 40.56 11.15
N LEU A 226 -0.95 41.41 10.14
CA LEU A 226 -1.02 41.00 8.75
C LEU A 226 0.00 39.88 8.46
N PHE A 227 1.23 40.02 8.96
CA PHE A 227 2.26 38.99 8.83
C PHE A 227 1.83 37.66 9.47
N GLY A 228 1.37 37.68 10.73
CA GLY A 228 0.89 36.50 11.43
C GLY A 228 -0.26 35.80 10.71
N PHE A 229 -1.23 36.56 10.20
CA PHE A 229 -2.35 36.04 9.43
C PHE A 229 -1.89 35.33 8.16
N LEU A 230 -0.97 35.93 7.39
CA LEU A 230 -0.42 35.33 6.18
C LEU A 230 0.35 34.03 6.47
N ILE A 231 1.14 33.99 7.55
CA ILE A 231 1.88 32.80 7.95
C ILE A 231 0.94 31.65 8.33
N ILE A 232 -0.07 31.90 9.16
CA ILE A 232 -1.04 30.86 9.57
C ILE A 232 -1.82 30.35 8.37
N SER A 233 -2.24 31.25 7.47
CA SER A 233 -2.96 30.88 6.24
C SER A 233 -2.10 30.00 5.32
N SER A 234 -0.85 30.39 5.09
CA SER A 234 0.09 29.62 4.27
C SER A 234 0.45 28.27 4.90
N TYR A 235 0.68 28.22 6.22
CA TYR A 235 0.92 26.97 6.93
C TYR A 235 -0.27 26.01 6.81
N THR A 236 -1.49 26.52 6.98
CA THR A 236 -2.72 25.71 6.86
C THR A 236 -2.90 25.16 5.45
N ALA A 237 -2.62 25.96 4.42
CA ALA A 237 -2.67 25.54 3.02
C ALA A 237 -1.61 24.46 2.70
N ASN A 238 -0.37 24.66 3.12
CA ASN A 238 0.72 23.70 2.88
C ASN A 238 0.51 22.39 3.65
N LEU A 239 0.01 22.46 4.89
CA LEU A 239 -0.33 21.29 5.67
C LEU A 239 -1.45 20.48 4.98
N ALA A 240 -2.49 21.15 4.47
CA ALA A 240 -3.57 20.49 3.73
C ALA A 240 -3.04 19.81 2.45
N ALA A 241 -2.19 20.48 1.68
CA ALA A 241 -1.57 19.92 0.48
C ALA A 241 -0.66 18.72 0.81
N PHE A 242 0.10 18.80 1.89
CA PHE A 242 0.98 17.69 2.31
C PHE A 242 0.19 16.43 2.69
N LEU A 243 -0.95 16.61 3.37
CA LEU A 243 -1.83 15.51 3.77
C LEU A 243 -2.52 14.82 2.58
N THR A 244 -2.75 15.54 1.48
CA THR A 244 -3.34 14.95 0.26
C THR A 244 -2.28 14.25 -0.60
N VAL A 245 -1.09 14.84 -0.77
CA VAL A 245 0.00 14.27 -1.59
C VAL A 245 0.53 12.95 -1.02
N SER A 246 0.63 12.83 0.30
CA SER A 246 1.11 11.60 0.96
C SER A 246 0.25 10.34 0.66
N ARG A 247 -0.92 10.50 0.04
CA ARG A 247 -1.82 9.40 -0.36
C ARG A 247 -1.66 8.97 -1.82
N LEU A 248 -0.93 9.71 -2.64
CA LEU A 248 -0.88 9.53 -4.09
C LEU A 248 0.39 8.84 -4.61
N ASP A 249 1.41 8.65 -3.78
CA ASP A 249 2.67 8.03 -4.24
C ASP A 249 2.60 6.49 -4.20
N THR A 250 2.05 5.88 -5.24
CA THR A 250 2.36 4.49 -5.62
C THR A 250 3.64 4.51 -6.46
N PRO A 251 4.79 4.04 -5.94
CA PRO A 251 6.07 4.24 -6.62
C PRO A 251 6.22 3.44 -7.92
N ILE A 252 5.41 2.39 -8.13
CA ILE A 252 5.49 1.49 -9.28
C ILE A 252 4.08 1.06 -9.65
N GLU A 253 3.66 1.35 -10.89
CA GLU A 253 2.40 0.86 -11.45
C GLU A 253 2.63 -0.10 -12.62
N SER A 254 3.79 0.01 -13.28
CA SER A 254 4.12 -0.78 -14.46
C SER A 254 5.47 -1.50 -14.34
N LEU A 255 5.67 -2.50 -15.19
CA LEU A 255 6.96 -3.18 -15.34
C LEU A 255 8.05 -2.22 -15.87
N ASP A 256 7.67 -1.27 -16.72
CA ASP A 256 8.60 -0.24 -17.23
C ASP A 256 9.13 0.66 -16.10
N ASP A 257 8.28 1.02 -15.15
CA ASP A 257 8.70 1.80 -13.97
C ASP A 257 9.69 1.00 -13.13
N LEU A 258 9.42 -0.30 -12.97
CA LEU A 258 10.28 -1.22 -12.25
C LEU A 258 11.66 -1.38 -12.91
N PHE A 259 11.72 -1.38 -14.24
CA PHE A 259 12.96 -1.46 -15.03
C PHE A 259 13.79 -0.18 -14.97
N LYS A 260 13.14 1.00 -15.00
CA LYS A 260 13.83 2.30 -14.96
C LYS A 260 14.47 2.62 -13.61
N GLN A 261 13.97 2.03 -12.53
CA GLN A 261 14.46 2.29 -11.18
C GLN A 261 15.45 1.22 -10.68
N TYR A 262 16.49 1.66 -9.98
CA TYR A 262 17.54 0.79 -9.44
C TYR A 262 17.38 0.46 -7.95
N LYS A 263 16.32 0.97 -7.30
CA LYS A 263 16.16 0.92 -5.85
C LYS A 263 15.47 -0.36 -5.36
N ILE A 264 14.45 -0.81 -6.08
CA ILE A 264 13.63 -1.95 -5.69
C ILE A 264 14.02 -3.15 -6.54
N GLN A 265 14.51 -4.18 -5.88
CA GLN A 265 14.83 -5.47 -6.50
C GLN A 265 13.55 -6.24 -6.80
N TYR A 266 13.54 -6.94 -7.93
CA TYR A 266 12.42 -7.75 -8.38
C TYR A 266 12.93 -9.05 -9.00
N ALA A 267 12.17 -10.13 -8.86
CA ALA A 267 12.48 -11.43 -9.43
C ALA A 267 11.20 -12.25 -9.60
N PRO A 268 11.09 -13.08 -10.66
CA PRO A 268 10.03 -14.08 -10.77
C PRO A 268 10.26 -15.24 -9.79
N VAL A 269 9.22 -16.03 -9.55
CA VAL A 269 9.32 -17.25 -8.73
C VAL A 269 10.08 -18.32 -9.53
N ASN A 270 11.04 -18.98 -8.88
CA ASN A 270 11.83 -20.02 -9.52
C ASN A 270 10.96 -21.20 -10.00
N GLY A 271 11.20 -21.68 -11.22
CA GLY A 271 10.44 -22.77 -11.83
C GLY A 271 8.98 -22.44 -12.16
N SER A 272 8.60 -21.16 -12.15
CA SER A 272 7.27 -20.70 -12.59
C SER A 272 7.22 -20.42 -14.09
N ALA A 273 6.02 -20.47 -14.68
CA ALA A 273 5.80 -20.09 -16.07
C ALA A 273 6.30 -18.66 -16.38
N THR A 274 6.18 -17.75 -15.40
CA THR A 274 6.65 -16.36 -15.52
C THR A 274 8.17 -16.27 -15.66
N MET A 275 8.92 -17.16 -14.99
CA MET A 275 10.38 -17.20 -15.12
C MET A 275 10.80 -17.65 -16.52
N THR A 276 10.09 -18.62 -17.12
CA THR A 276 10.38 -19.09 -18.49
C THR A 276 9.99 -18.04 -19.55
N TYR A 277 9.03 -17.17 -19.24
CA TYR A 277 8.57 -16.12 -20.16
C TYR A 277 9.57 -14.97 -20.33
N PHE A 278 10.31 -14.60 -19.27
CA PHE A 278 11.27 -13.49 -19.26
C PHE A 278 12.70 -13.95 -19.53
#